data_AF-A0A3A0AHW7-F1
#
_entry.id   AF-A0A3A0AHW7-F1
#
_cell.length_a   1.000
_cell.length_b   1.000
_cell.length_c   1.000
_cell.angle_alpha   90.00
_cell.angle_beta   90.00
_cell.angle_gamma   90.00
#
_symmetry.space_group_name_H-M   'P 1'
#
loop_
_entity.id
_entity.type
_entity.pdbx_description
1 polymer ?
#
loop_
_entity_poly.entity_id
_entity_poly.type
_entity_poly.pdbx_seq_one_letter_code
_entity_poly.pdbx_strand_id
1 'polypeptide(L)'
;MAPVSWLIQRDVDEGRQKLNFSEWDRPPREVDEAAETVEEGEMPPWYYSVLHPDARLSDQEKQELIDGFRATFGTGSSKSDAP
;
A
#
# COMPACT_ATOMS: atom_id res chain seq x y z
N MET A 1 -9.99 14.20 23.64
CA MET A 1 -8.76 13.47 23.29
C MET A 1 -9.17 12.19 22.60
N ALA A 2 -8.92 12.06 21.30
CA ALA A 2 -9.27 10.86 20.53
C ALA A 2 -7.97 10.07 20.26
N PRO A 3 -7.62 9.08 21.11
CA PRO A 3 -6.35 8.35 20.99
C PRO A 3 -6.21 7.62 19.64
N VAL A 4 -7.32 7.17 19.06
CA VAL A 4 -7.36 6.49 17.76
C VAL A 4 -7.10 7.46 16.58
N SER A 5 -7.52 8.73 16.70
CA SER A 5 -7.34 9.72 15.63
C SER A 5 -5.86 10.08 15.41
N TRP A 6 -5.03 10.01 16.45
CA TRP A 6 -3.58 10.23 16.35
C TRP A 6 -2.86 9.07 15.68
N LEU A 7 -3.29 7.84 15.93
CA LEU A 7 -2.74 6.65 15.27
C LEU A 7 -3.07 6.68 13.77
N ILE A 8 -4.33 6.96 13.43
CA ILE A 8 -4.74 7.11 12.03
C ILE A 8 -3.99 8.25 11.35
N GLN A 9 -3.89 9.41 12.00
CA GLN A 9 -3.15 10.55 11.44
C GLN A 9 -1.68 10.22 11.23
N ARG A 10 -1.03 9.57 12.21
CA ARG A 10 0.36 9.14 12.10
C ARG A 10 0.56 8.15 10.95
N ASP A 11 -0.31 7.16 10.83
CA ASP A 11 -0.21 6.14 9.78
C ASP A 11 -0.48 6.76 8.38
N VAL A 12 -1.35 7.78 8.30
CA VAL A 12 -1.55 8.60 7.08
C VAL A 12 -0.31 9.47 6.79
N ASP A 13 0.29 10.08 7.80
CA ASP A 13 1.47 10.92 7.65
C ASP A 13 2.68 10.08 7.23
N GLU A 14 2.87 8.89 7.82
CA GLU A 14 3.91 7.93 7.43
C GLU A 14 3.68 7.44 5.99
N GLY A 15 2.44 7.08 5.65
CA GLY A 15 2.07 6.73 4.28
C GLY A 15 2.37 7.85 3.29
N ARG A 16 2.07 9.11 3.62
CA ARG A 16 2.38 10.28 2.77
C ARG A 16 3.87 10.59 2.66
N GLN A 17 4.64 10.30 3.69
CA GLN A 17 6.10 10.44 3.65
C GLN A 17 6.75 9.39 2.76
N LYS A 18 6.20 8.16 2.76
CA LYS A 18 6.72 7.05 1.97
C LYS A 18 6.11 6.94 0.57
N LEU A 19 4.90 7.47 0.32
CA LEU A 19 4.21 7.44 -0.96
C LEU A 19 3.97 8.86 -1.44
N ASN A 20 4.97 9.45 -2.11
CA ASN A 20 4.84 10.80 -2.63
C ASN A 20 4.24 10.82 -4.04
N PHE A 21 2.90 10.87 -4.11
CA PHE A 21 2.16 10.98 -5.39
C PHE A 21 2.36 12.31 -6.14
N SER A 22 3.04 13.30 -5.54
CA SER A 22 3.33 14.58 -6.21
C SER A 22 4.58 14.49 -7.10
N GLU A 23 5.42 13.48 -6.88
CA GLU A 23 6.64 13.20 -7.66
C GLU A 23 6.49 11.87 -8.40
N TRP A 24 5.40 11.69 -9.14
CA TRP A 24 5.08 10.46 -9.90
C TRP A 24 6.18 9.98 -10.89
N ASP A 25 7.17 10.83 -11.19
CA ASP A 25 8.32 10.53 -12.05
C ASP A 25 9.53 9.93 -11.29
N ARG A 26 9.45 9.72 -9.96
CA ARG A 26 10.54 9.17 -9.14
C ARG A 26 10.38 7.67 -8.87
N PRO A 27 11.49 6.94 -8.61
CA PRO A 27 11.58 5.51 -8.84
C PRO A 27 10.58 4.68 -8.01
N PRO A 28 10.15 3.51 -8.53
CA PRO A 28 9.05 2.70 -8.01
C PRO A 28 9.29 2.03 -6.65
N ARG A 29 10.43 2.31 -5.99
CA ARG A 29 10.86 1.61 -4.77
C ARG A 29 9.86 1.75 -3.63
N GLU A 30 9.26 2.93 -3.51
CA GLU A 30 8.20 3.26 -2.56
C GLU A 30 6.90 2.48 -2.82
N VAL A 31 6.66 2.08 -4.07
CA VAL A 31 5.45 1.34 -4.45
C VAL A 31 5.62 -0.17 -4.27
N ASP A 32 6.82 -0.68 -4.54
CA ASP A 32 7.15 -2.07 -4.23
C ASP A 32 7.00 -2.32 -2.72
N GLU A 33 7.47 -1.38 -1.87
CA GLU A 33 7.28 -1.44 -0.42
C GLU A 33 5.79 -1.47 -0.01
N ALA A 34 4.91 -0.76 -0.72
CA ALA A 34 3.47 -0.76 -0.45
C ALA A 34 2.79 -2.08 -0.83
N ALA A 35 3.21 -2.71 -1.93
CA ALA A 35 2.74 -4.04 -2.30
C ALA A 35 3.24 -5.11 -1.31
N GLU A 36 4.50 -5.00 -0.88
CA GLU A 36 5.12 -5.89 0.10
C GLU A 36 4.39 -5.82 1.46
N THR A 37 4.02 -4.63 1.94
CA THR A 37 3.29 -4.49 3.21
C THR A 37 1.91 -5.17 3.20
N VAL A 38 1.26 -5.25 2.04
CA VAL A 38 0.00 -6.00 1.86
C VAL A 38 0.25 -7.50 1.79
N GLU A 39 1.32 -7.90 1.09
CA GLU A 39 1.74 -9.31 0.94
C GLU A 39 2.15 -9.92 2.29
N GLU A 40 2.87 -9.16 3.12
CA GLU A 40 3.26 -9.53 4.49
C GLU A 40 2.07 -9.52 5.47
N GLY A 41 0.91 -8.99 5.05
CA GLY A 41 -0.30 -8.94 5.87
C GLY A 41 -0.24 -7.90 7.00
N GLU A 42 0.67 -6.94 6.91
CA GLU A 42 0.71 -5.80 7.84
C GLU A 42 -0.51 -4.88 7.64
N MET A 43 -1.14 -4.95 6.47
CA MET A 43 -2.35 -4.22 6.10
C MET A 43 -3.60 -5.14 6.00
N PRO A 44 -4.74 -4.76 6.61
CA PRO A 44 -4.91 -3.62 7.51
C PRO A 44 -4.30 -3.92 8.90
N PRO A 45 -3.82 -2.91 9.63
CA PRO A 45 -3.30 -3.11 10.97
C PRO A 45 -4.27 -3.88 11.85
N TRP A 46 -3.77 -4.84 12.64
CA TRP A 46 -4.61 -5.76 13.41
C TRP A 46 -5.64 -5.03 14.30
N TYR A 47 -5.24 -3.91 14.89
CA TYR A 47 -6.09 -3.11 15.78
C TYR A 47 -7.23 -2.43 15.01
N TYR A 48 -7.02 -2.10 13.73
CA TYR A 48 -8.03 -1.52 12.85
C TYR A 48 -9.06 -2.59 12.46
N SER A 49 -8.58 -3.79 12.15
CA SER A 49 -9.41 -4.96 11.82
C SER A 49 -10.28 -5.45 12.98
N VAL A 50 -9.87 -5.22 14.22
CA VAL A 50 -10.69 -5.53 15.42
C VAL A 50 -11.87 -4.58 15.56
N LEU A 51 -11.70 -3.30 15.22
CA LEU A 51 -12.75 -2.28 15.29
C LEU A 51 -13.62 -2.23 14.02
N HIS A 52 -13.06 -2.64 12.88
CA HIS A 52 -13.70 -2.67 11.58
C HIS A 52 -13.52 -4.06 10.96
N PRO A 53 -14.35 -5.05 11.34
CA PRO A 53 -14.25 -6.40 10.80
C PRO A 53 -14.46 -6.43 9.28
N ASP A 54 -15.21 -5.48 8.73
CA ASP A 54 -15.43 -5.31 7.29
C ASP A 54 -14.17 -4.87 6.54
N ALA A 55 -13.13 -4.39 7.25
CA ALA A 55 -11.86 -4.02 6.63
C ALA A 55 -10.92 -5.23 6.43
N ARG A 56 -11.30 -6.42 6.89
CA ARG A 56 -10.48 -7.63 6.73
C ARG A 56 -10.48 -8.06 5.27
N LEU A 57 -9.37 -7.86 4.59
CA LEU A 57 -9.17 -8.35 3.23
C LEU A 57 -9.05 -9.88 3.25
N SER A 58 -9.85 -10.54 2.41
CA SER A 58 -9.64 -11.94 2.04
C SER A 58 -8.35 -12.11 1.23
N ASP A 59 -7.84 -13.34 1.15
CA ASP A 59 -6.62 -13.61 0.38
C ASP A 59 -6.77 -13.25 -1.10
N GLN A 60 -7.98 -13.40 -1.65
CA GLN A 60 -8.30 -12.97 -3.00
C GLN A 60 -8.24 -11.45 -3.15
N GLU A 61 -8.85 -10.69 -2.25
CA GLU A 61 -8.83 -9.21 -2.28
C GLU A 61 -7.41 -8.66 -2.08
N LYS A 62 -6.59 -9.31 -1.26
CA LYS A 62 -5.17 -8.97 -1.12
C LYS A 62 -4.43 -9.15 -2.44
N GLN A 63 -4.65 -10.27 -3.12
CA GLN A 63 -4.01 -10.54 -4.42
C GLN A 63 -4.46 -9.52 -5.47
N GLU A 64 -5.75 -9.21 -5.55
CA GLU A 64 -6.28 -8.21 -6.47
C GLU A 64 -5.70 -6.81 -6.19
N LEU A 65 -5.51 -6.47 -4.91
CA LEU A 65 -4.88 -5.20 -4.51
C LEU A 65 -3.40 -5.16 -4.89
N ILE A 66 -2.65 -6.23 -4.64
CA ILE A 66 -1.23 -6.36 -5.04
C ILE A 66 -1.09 -6.27 -6.56
N ASP A 67 -1.95 -6.98 -7.30
CA ASP A 67 -1.95 -6.97 -8.76
C ASP A 67 -2.30 -5.58 -9.30
N GLY A 68 -3.26 -4.88 -8.67
CA GLY A 68 -3.61 -3.50 -8.98
C GLY A 68 -2.45 -2.54 -8.73
N PHE A 69 -1.71 -2.70 -7.62
CA PHE A 69 -0.49 -1.94 -7.35
C PHE A 69 0.57 -2.20 -8.43
N ARG A 70 0.86 -3.46 -8.73
CA ARG A 70 1.85 -3.83 -9.76
C ARG A 70 1.44 -3.35 -11.16
N ALA A 71 0.16 -3.39 -11.52
CA ALA A 71 -0.31 -2.91 -12.82
C ALA A 71 -0.23 -1.37 -12.95
N THR A 72 -0.55 -0.66 -11.86
CA THR A 72 -0.58 0.81 -11.85
C THR A 72 0.83 1.41 -11.77
N PHE A 73 1.74 0.74 -11.06
CA PHE A 73 3.05 1.31 -10.71
C PHE A 73 4.26 0.52 -11.22
N GLY A 74 4.08 -0.76 -11.58
CA GLY A 74 5.13 -1.62 -12.15
C GLY A 74 5.41 -1.38 -13.64
N THR A 75 4.68 -0.48 -14.30
CA THR A 75 4.86 -0.14 -15.72
C THR A 75 6.04 0.79 -16.03
N GLY A 76 6.93 1.03 -15.06
CA GLY A 76 8.19 1.76 -15.25
C GLY A 76 9.42 0.91 -15.59
N SER A 77 9.37 -0.43 -15.47
CA SER A 77 10.58 -1.29 -15.56
C SER A 77 10.58 -2.35 -16.66
N SER A 78 9.58 -2.40 -17.55
CA SER A 78 9.54 -3.44 -18.60
C SER A 78 9.00 -2.93 -19.95
N LYS A 79 9.75 -2.03 -20.57
CA LYS A 79 9.75 -1.94 -22.04
C LYS A 79 11.15 -1.65 -22.57
N SER A 80 12.04 -2.62 -22.40
CA SER A 80 13.28 -2.72 -23.17
C SER A 80 13.73 -4.19 -23.17
N ASP A 81 12.88 -5.08 -23.67
CA ASP A 81 13.42 -6.26 -24.32
C ASP A 81 12.48 -6.77 -25.42
N ALA A 82 13.12 -7.31 -26.45
CA ALA A 82 12.65 -7.92 -27.69
C ALA A 82 12.31 -7.01 -28.88
N PRO A 83 12.66 -7.45 -30.10
CA PRO A 83 13.99 -7.86 -30.58
C PRO A 83 14.51 -6.96 -31.72
#